data_AF-A0A2N5YMX9-F1
#
_entry.id   AF-A0A2N5YMX9-F1
#
_cell.length_a   1.000
_cell.length_b   1.000
_cell.length_c   1.000
_cell.angle_alpha   90.00
_cell.angle_beta   90.00
_cell.angle_gamma   90.00
#
_symmetry.space_group_name_H-M   'P 1'
#
loop_
_entity.id
_entity.type
_entity.pdbx_description
1 polymer ?
#
loop_
_entity_poly.entity_id
_entity_poly.type
_entity_poly.pdbx_seq_one_letter_code
_entity_poly.pdbx_strand_id
1 'polypeptide(L)'
;TDEEVEMVVVGYPRKLDNTASEALIYVNPFVKKLKKEFPQMGIELIDERFTSKMAFQSMIQGGVKKEKRKDKGLIDKVSATIILQSYLESQSGFNNNF
;
A
#
# COMPACT_ATOMS: atom_id res chain seq x y z
N THR A 1 -7.89 -1.95 -19.87
CA THR A 1 -6.48 -1.96 -19.42
C THR A 1 -5.87 -3.19 -20.05
N ASP A 2 -4.85 -3.02 -20.88
CA ASP A 2 -4.25 -4.09 -21.70
C ASP A 2 -3.04 -4.76 -21.03
N GLU A 3 -2.82 -4.50 -19.74
CA GLU A 3 -1.66 -5.02 -19.02
C GLU A 3 -1.96 -6.39 -18.41
N GLU A 4 -1.08 -7.36 -18.65
CA GLU A 4 -1.11 -8.64 -17.94
C GLU A 4 -0.59 -8.44 -16.50
N VAL A 5 -1.44 -8.74 -15.52
CA VAL A 5 -1.11 -8.59 -14.10
C VAL A 5 -0.92 -9.97 -13.48
N GLU A 6 0.32 -10.31 -13.14
CA GLU A 6 0.65 -11.57 -12.48
C GLU A 6 0.30 -11.55 -10.98
N MET A 7 0.40 -10.39 -10.34
CA MET A 7 0.25 -10.25 -8.90
C MET A 7 -0.26 -8.87 -8.48
N VAL A 8 -1.00 -8.84 -7.38
CA VAL A 8 -1.46 -7.62 -6.71
C VAL A 8 -0.89 -7.56 -5.29
N VAL A 9 -0.32 -6.41 -4.95
CA VAL A 9 0.11 -6.09 -3.58
C VAL A 9 -0.99 -5.28 -2.90
N VAL A 10 -1.40 -5.70 -1.71
CA VAL A 10 -2.47 -5.05 -0.92
C VAL A 10 -1.92 -4.60 0.43
N GLY A 11 -2.16 -3.33 0.75
CA GLY A 11 -1.90 -2.79 2.09
C GLY A 11 -2.73 -3.52 3.15
N TYR A 12 -2.08 -3.95 4.22
CA TYR A 12 -2.68 -4.66 5.34
C TYR A 12 -2.52 -3.84 6.62
N PRO A 13 -3.53 -3.01 6.97
CA PRO A 13 -3.40 -2.06 8.06
C PRO A 13 -3.30 -2.78 9.40
N ARG A 14 -2.20 -2.54 10.11
CA ARG A 14 -1.95 -3.00 11.49
C ARG A 14 -1.87 -1.82 12.44
N LYS A 15 -2.30 -2.01 13.69
CA LYS A 15 -2.07 -1.03 14.76
C LYS A 15 -0.62 -1.11 15.23
N LEU A 16 -0.18 -0.09 15.98
CA LEU A 16 1.20 0.02 16.48
C LEU A 16 1.56 -1.12 17.44
N ASP A 17 0.58 -1.64 18.18
CA ASP A 17 0.69 -2.79 19.09
C ASP A 17 0.56 -4.14 18.35
N ASN A 18 0.65 -4.15 17.02
CA ASN A 18 0.43 -5.30 16.13
C ASN A 18 -0.98 -5.89 16.16
N THR A 19 -1.95 -5.24 16.82
CA THR A 19 -3.34 -5.68 16.76
C THR A 19 -3.98 -5.30 15.42
N ALA A 20 -5.07 -6.00 15.09
CA ALA A 20 -5.84 -5.76 13.88
C ALA A 20 -6.41 -4.32 13.85
N SER A 21 -6.23 -3.61 12.74
CA SER A 21 -6.94 -2.36 12.49
C SER A 21 -8.43 -2.64 12.22
N GLU A 22 -9.31 -1.72 12.61
CA GLU A 22 -10.75 -1.78 12.27
C GLU A 22 -10.97 -1.82 10.76
N ALA A 23 -10.05 -1.24 9.99
CA ALA A 23 -10.07 -1.27 8.53
C ALA A 23 -9.96 -2.71 7.97
N LEU A 24 -9.44 -3.68 8.73
CA LEU A 24 -9.37 -5.08 8.31
C LEU A 24 -10.73 -5.73 8.10
N ILE A 25 -11.79 -5.18 8.71
CA ILE A 25 -13.18 -5.60 8.45
C ILE A 25 -13.54 -5.43 6.97
N TYR A 26 -12.94 -4.45 6.29
CA TYR A 26 -13.16 -4.19 4.86
C TYR A 26 -12.10 -4.84 3.97
N VAL A 27 -10.84 -4.86 4.41
CA VAL A 27 -9.72 -5.42 3.64
C VAL A 27 -9.84 -6.94 3.49
N ASN A 28 -10.16 -7.66 4.57
CA ASN A 28 -10.21 -9.13 4.53
C ASN A 28 -11.27 -9.68 3.56
N PRO A 29 -12.53 -9.19 3.57
CA PRO A 29 -13.52 -9.59 2.57
C PRO A 29 -13.11 -9.23 1.15
N PHE A 30 -12.46 -8.07 0.95
CA PHE A 30 -11.98 -7.65 -0.36
C PHE A 30 -10.91 -8.60 -0.89
N VAL A 31 -9.88 -8.90 -0.11
CA VAL A 31 -8.82 -9.85 -0.48
C VAL A 31 -9.39 -11.24 -0.75
N LYS A 32 -10.35 -11.69 0.07
CA LYS A 32 -11.04 -12.98 -0.15
C LYS A 32 -11.81 -13.00 -1.47
N LYS A 33 -12.51 -11.91 -1.80
CA LYS A 33 -13.20 -11.77 -3.09
C LYS A 33 -12.19 -11.77 -4.24
N LEU A 34 -11.10 -11.02 -4.12
CA LEU A 34 -10.06 -10.94 -5.15
C LEU A 34 -9.44 -12.33 -5.44
N LYS A 35 -9.11 -13.10 -4.39
CA LYS A 35 -8.63 -14.49 -4.51
C LYS A 35 -9.65 -15.42 -5.19
N LYS A 36 -10.94 -15.20 -4.96
CA LYS A 36 -12.00 -16.01 -5.56
C LYS A 36 -12.19 -15.70 -7.05
N GLU A 37 -12.19 -14.43 -7.41
CA GLU A 37 -12.38 -13.98 -8.79
C GLU A 37 -11.13 -14.25 -9.66
N PHE A 38 -9.93 -14.15 -9.07
CA PHE A 38 -8.65 -14.32 -9.76
C PHE A 38 -7.76 -15.34 -9.04
N PRO A 39 -8.10 -16.64 -9.09
CA PRO A 39 -7.41 -17.67 -8.31
C PRO A 39 -5.95 -17.90 -8.75
N GLN A 40 -5.60 -17.52 -9.98
CA GLN A 40 -4.25 -17.66 -10.53
C GLN A 40 -3.38 -16.42 -10.31
N MET A 41 -3.97 -15.30 -9.88
CA MET A 41 -3.23 -14.06 -9.65
C MET A 41 -2.64 -14.08 -8.24
N GLY A 42 -1.33 -13.82 -8.12
CA GLY A 42 -0.67 -13.69 -6.83
C GLY A 42 -1.27 -12.53 -6.02
N ILE A 43 -1.42 -12.71 -4.70
CA ILE A 43 -1.87 -11.64 -3.81
C ILE A 43 -0.98 -11.60 -2.57
N GLU A 44 -0.23 -10.51 -2.45
CA GLU A 44 0.70 -10.27 -1.35
C GLU A 44 0.16 -9.19 -0.40
N LEU A 45 0.32 -9.41 0.91
CA LEU A 45 -0.16 -8.51 1.95
C LEU A 45 1.02 -7.81 2.60
N ILE A 46 1.05 -6.48 2.54
CA ILE A 46 2.17 -5.67 3.04
C ILE A 46 1.71 -4.76 4.16
N ASP A 47 2.52 -4.67 5.21
CA ASP A 47 2.25 -3.79 6.33
C ASP A 47 2.19 -2.33 5.88
N GLU A 48 1.03 -1.71 6.10
CA GLU A 48 0.74 -0.35 5.65
C GLU A 48 1.04 0.70 6.76
N ARG A 49 1.62 0.30 7.89
CA ARG A 49 1.90 1.24 8.97
C ARG A 49 2.74 2.42 8.46
N PHE A 50 2.32 3.62 8.86
CA PHE A 50 2.96 4.90 8.53
C PHE A 50 2.94 5.33 7.06
N THR A 51 2.38 4.55 6.13
CA THR A 51 2.39 4.89 4.69
C THR A 51 1.71 6.21 4.40
N SER A 52 0.56 6.51 5.02
CA SER A 52 -0.13 7.80 4.82
C SER A 52 0.71 8.98 5.33
N LYS A 53 1.46 8.79 6.42
CA LYS A 53 2.37 9.81 6.95
C LYS A 53 3.56 10.01 6.02
N MET A 54 4.15 8.92 5.53
CA MET A 54 5.25 8.96 4.56
C MET A 54 4.79 9.63 3.26
N ALA A 55 3.63 9.23 2.72
CA ALA A 55 3.02 9.85 1.54
C ALA A 55 2.85 11.36 1.71
N PHE A 56 2.33 11.79 2.86
CA PHE A 56 2.20 13.20 3.17
C PHE A 56 3.55 13.93 3.19
N GLN A 57 4.58 13.34 3.80
CA GLN A 57 5.94 13.91 3.81
C GLN A 57 6.56 13.95 2.42
N SER A 58 6.45 12.89 1.62
CA SER A 58 6.94 12.84 0.24
C SER A 58 6.28 13.91 -0.63
N MET A 59 4.98 14.17 -0.45
CA MET A 59 4.28 15.27 -1.12
C MET A 59 4.78 16.65 -0.68
N ILE A 60 5.13 16.85 0.60
CA ILE A 60 5.75 18.09 1.07
C ILE A 60 7.10 18.29 0.38
N GLN A 61 7.95 17.27 0.40
CA GLN A 61 9.29 17.31 -0.18
C GLN A 61 9.25 17.52 -1.70
N GLY A 62 8.28 16.91 -2.39
CA GLY A 62 8.02 17.11 -3.81
C GLY A 62 7.33 18.43 -4.17
N GLY A 63 7.16 19.36 -3.23
CA GLY A 63 6.62 20.70 -3.51
C GLY A 63 5.12 20.74 -3.80
N VAL A 64 4.35 19.71 -3.41
CA VAL A 64 2.90 19.71 -3.59
C VAL A 64 2.26 20.77 -2.69
N LYS A 65 1.44 21.64 -3.31
CA LYS A 65 0.72 22.71 -2.61
C LYS A 65 -0.12 22.17 -1.44
N LYS A 66 -0.20 22.95 -0.36
CA LYS A 66 -0.87 22.57 0.91
C LYS A 66 -2.30 22.05 0.72
N GLU A 67 -3.08 22.66 -0.15
CA GLU A 67 -4.47 22.22 -0.42
C GLU A 67 -4.51 20.89 -1.17
N LYS A 68 -3.64 20.71 -2.16
CA LYS A 68 -3.60 19.49 -2.98
C LYS A 68 -3.11 18.28 -2.18
N ARG A 69 -2.18 18.45 -1.24
CA ARG A 69 -1.67 17.34 -0.40
C ARG A 69 -2.61 16.92 0.74
N LYS A 70 -3.74 17.61 0.94
CA LYS A 70 -4.83 17.15 1.82
C LYS A 70 -5.84 16.27 1.09
N ASP A 71 -5.75 16.19 -0.24
CA ASP A 71 -6.62 15.36 -1.05
C ASP A 71 -6.38 13.89 -0.72
N LYS A 72 -7.43 13.22 -0.25
CA LYS A 72 -7.33 11.82 0.17
C LYS A 72 -6.99 10.90 -0.99
N GLY A 73 -7.53 11.16 -2.19
CA GLY A 73 -7.21 10.35 -3.37
C GLY A 73 -5.73 10.41 -3.75
N LEU A 74 -5.13 11.60 -3.64
CA LEU A 74 -3.69 11.77 -3.87
C LEU A 74 -2.85 11.07 -2.78
N ILE A 75 -3.23 11.21 -1.51
CA ILE A 75 -2.57 10.50 -0.39
C ILE A 75 -2.61 8.99 -0.62
N ASP A 76 -3.79 8.45 -0.96
CA ASP A 76 -4.00 7.02 -1.16
C ASP A 76 -3.17 6.51 -2.35
N LYS A 77 -3.09 7.27 -3.45
CA LYS A 77 -2.26 6.92 -4.62
C LYS A 77 -0.76 6.87 -4.29
N VAL A 78 -0.27 7.87 -3.54
CA VAL A 78 1.15 7.89 -3.13
C VAL A 78 1.41 6.76 -2.12
N SER A 79 0.47 6.49 -1.21
CA SER A 79 0.56 5.37 -0.26
C SER A 79 0.63 4.03 -0.98
N ALA A 80 -0.19 3.81 -2.01
CA ALA A 80 -0.14 2.60 -2.84
C ALA A 80 1.22 2.43 -3.54
N THR A 81 1.83 3.53 -3.99
CA THR A 81 3.18 3.50 -4.59
C THR A 81 4.24 3.09 -3.57
N ILE A 82 4.16 3.62 -2.35
CA ILE A 82 5.08 3.28 -1.25
C ILE A 82 4.93 1.81 -0.86
N ILE A 83 3.70 1.29 -0.77
CA ILE A 83 3.43 -0.13 -0.48
C ILE A 83 4.09 -1.02 -1.53
N LEU A 84 3.90 -0.70 -2.82
CA LEU A 84 4.51 -1.45 -3.91
C LEU A 84 6.05 -1.37 -3.84
N GLN A 85 6.60 -0.19 -3.57
CA GLN A 85 8.04 -0.01 -3.40
C GLN A 85 8.58 -0.89 -2.27
N SER A 86 7.95 -0.88 -1.09
CA SER A 86 8.35 -1.73 0.04
C SER A 86 8.30 -3.22 -0.29
N TYR A 87 7.31 -3.65 -1.07
CA TYR A 87 7.26 -5.03 -1.56
C TYR A 87 8.46 -5.34 -2.45
N LEU A 88 8.71 -4.54 -3.48
CA LEU A 88 9.81 -4.77 -4.43
C LEU A 88 11.18 -4.75 -3.74
N GLU A 89 11.38 -3.85 -2.78
CA GLU A 89 12.59 -3.78 -1.95
C GLU A 89 12.79 -5.05 -1.12
N SER A 90 11.71 -5.59 -0.54
CA SER A 90 11.75 -6.85 0.23
C SER A 90 12.13 -8.06 -0.61
N GLN A 91 11.72 -8.09 -1.88
CA GLN A 91 12.06 -9.17 -2.82
C GLN A 91 13.49 -9.08 -3.34
N SER A 92 14.02 -7.86 -3.45
CA SER A 92 15.32 -7.61 -4.09
C SER A 92 16.53 -7.86 -3.17
N GLY A 93 16.32 -8.26 -1.90
CA GLY A 93 17.40 -8.42 -0.92
C GLY A 93 18.18 -7.12 -0.64
N PHE A 94 17.61 -5.97 -0.97
CA PHE A 94 18.28 -4.67 -0.86
C PHE A 94 18.27 -4.21 0.61
N ASN A 95 19.30 -4.63 1.35
CA ASN A 95 19.76 -3.95 2.58
C ASN A 95 20.23 -2.54 2.21
N ASN A 96 19.30 -1.58 2.11
CA ASN A 96 19.64 -0.17 2.03
C ASN A 96 19.96 0.34 3.44
N ASN A 97 21.24 0.29 3.79
CA ASN A 97 21.82 1.16 4.81
C ASN A 97 21.64 2.62 4.34
N PHE A 98 20.66 3.32 4.91
CA PHE A 98 20.63 4.78 4.99
C PHE A 98 20.51 5.17 6.47
#